data_AF-A0A539DNG8-F1
#
_entry.id   AF-A0A539DNG8-F1
#
_cell.length_a   1.000
_cell.length_b   1.000
_cell.length_c   1.000
_cell.angle_alpha   90.00
_cell.angle_beta   90.00
_cell.angle_gamma   90.00
#
_symmetry.space_group_name_H-M   'P 1'
#
loop_
_entity.id
_entity.type
_entity.pdbx_description
1 polymer ?
#
loop_
_entity_poly.entity_id
_entity_poly.type
_entity_poly.pdbx_seq_one_letter_code
_entity_poly.pdbx_strand_id
1 'polypeptide(L)' 'VYKGYQPLSGRDVAECALFAATRPPHVSIQDILITPTAQATVGLVHKDL' A
#
# COMPACT_ATOMS: atom_id res chain seq x y z
N VAL A 1 -7.26 -5.35 17.18
CA VAL A 1 -8.26 -4.96 16.14
C VAL A 1 -8.12 -5.83 14.89
N TYR A 2 -6.94 -5.98 14.27
CA TYR A 2 -6.73 -6.78 13.05
C TYR A 2 -6.18 -8.21 13.28
N LYS A 3 -6.69 -8.95 14.27
CA LYS A 3 -6.15 -10.29 14.57
C LYS A 3 -6.30 -11.23 13.36
N GLY A 4 -5.20 -11.80 12.89
CA GLY A 4 -5.14 -12.68 11.70
C GLY A 4 -4.98 -11.95 10.37
N TYR A 5 -4.68 -10.64 10.39
CA TYR A 5 -4.37 -9.88 9.18
C TYR A 5 -3.04 -9.15 9.36
N GLN A 6 -2.27 -9.07 8.28
CA GLN A 6 -1.13 -8.18 8.15
C GLN A 6 -1.54 -6.95 7.31
N PRO A 7 -2.02 -5.86 7.93
CA PRO A 7 -2.39 -4.66 7.20
C PRO A 7 -1.15 -3.88 6.75
N LEU A 8 -1.37 -2.89 5.88
CA LEU A 8 -0.38 -1.84 5.69
C LEU A 8 -0.21 -1.05 6.99
N SER A 9 1.02 -0.66 7.23
CA SER A 9 1.43 0.26 8.29
C SER A 9 1.61 1.67 7.72
N GLY A 10 1.74 2.67 8.60
CA GLY A 10 2.05 4.04 8.17
C GLY A 10 3.41 4.14 7.46
N ARG A 11 4.34 3.21 7.74
CA ARG A 11 5.64 3.17 7.07
C ARG A 11 5.49 2.83 5.59
N ASP A 12 4.63 1.88 5.26
CA ASP A 12 4.41 1.45 3.87
C ASP A 12 3.87 2.61 3.02
N VAL A 13 2.97 3.42 3.58
CA VAL A 13 2.45 4.63 2.93
C VAL A 13 3.55 5.70 2.77
N ALA A 14 4.37 5.91 3.81
CA ALA A 14 5.46 6.88 3.77
C ALA A 14 6.52 6.53 2.70
N GLU A 15 6.82 5.24 2.52
CA GLU A 15 7.74 4.76 1.48
C GLU A 15 7.19 5.02 0.08
N CYS A 16 5.88 4.82 -0.16
CA CYS A 16 5.24 5.18 -1.43
C CYS A 16 5.27 6.70 -1.70
N ALA A 17 5.01 7.52 -0.68
CA ALA A 17 5.09 8.97 -0.80
C ALA A 17 6.52 9.44 -1.12
N LEU A 18 7.52 8.88 -0.43
CA LEU A 18 8.93 9.16 -0.70
C LEU A 18 9.33 8.72 -2.11
N PHE A 19 8.87 7.56 -2.56
CA PHE A 19 9.08 7.10 -3.93
C PHE A 19 8.53 8.11 -4.94
N ALA A 20 7.28 8.55 -4.79
CA ALA A 20 6.67 9.54 -5.68
C ALA A 20 7.43 10.87 -5.70
N ALA A 21 7.82 11.37 -4.53
CA ALA A 21 8.52 12.65 -4.39
C ALA A 21 9.95 12.64 -4.95
N THR A 22 10.58 11.47 -5.08
CA THR A 22 12.00 11.33 -5.47
C THR A 22 12.20 10.99 -6.95
N ARG A 23 11.15 10.98 -7.76
CA ARG A 23 11.28 10.67 -9.19
C ARG A 23 12.07 11.76 -9.93
N PRO A 24 12.80 11.42 -11.01
CA PRO A 24 13.46 12.41 -11.86
C PRO A 24 12.47 13.47 -12.37
N PRO A 25 12.90 14.71 -12.68
CA PRO A 25 11.99 15.81 -13.02
C PRO A 25 11.01 15.57 -14.19
N HIS A 26 11.30 14.61 -15.07
CA HIS A 26 10.44 14.26 -16.22
C HIS A 26 9.40 13.17 -15.90
N VAL A 27 9.40 12.64 -14.67
CA VAL A 27 8.49 11.58 -14.26
C VAL A 27 7.45 12.16 -13.30
N SER A 28 6.18 11.98 -13.66
CA SER A 28 5.04 12.35 -12.83
C SER A 28 4.24 11.12 -12.47
N ILE A 29 4.03 10.89 -11.17
CA ILE A 29 3.14 9.83 -10.67
C ILE A 29 1.82 10.49 -10.28
N GLN A 30 0.77 10.19 -11.03
CA GLN A 30 -0.56 10.78 -10.81
C GLN A 30 -1.36 10.02 -9.74
N ASP A 31 -1.19 8.71 -9.65
CA ASP A 31 -1.89 7.87 -8.68
C ASP A 31 -1.05 6.67 -8.25
N ILE A 32 -1.22 6.26 -7.00
CA ILE A 32 -0.63 5.05 -6.41
C ILE A 32 -1.74 4.34 -5.62
N LEU A 33 -2.20 3.21 -6.15
CA LEU A 33 -3.04 2.27 -5.42
C LEU A 33 -2.16 1.23 -4.73
N ILE A 34 -2.23 1.19 -3.40
CA ILE A 34 -1.53 0.19 -2.57
C ILE A 34 -2.53 -0.53 -1.65
N THR A 35 -2.39 -1.84 -1.56
CA THR A 35 -3.17 -2.71 -0.67
C THR A 35 -2.23 -3.71 -0.01
N PRO A 36 -2.56 -4.23 1.19
CA PRO A 36 -1.82 -5.36 1.73
C PRO A 36 -2.02 -6.57 0.80
N THR A 37 -1.04 -7.47 0.69
CA THR A 37 -1.16 -8.69 -0.14
C THR A 37 -2.37 -9.54 0.23
N ALA A 38 -2.77 -9.51 1.51
CA ALA A 38 -3.97 -10.14 2.00
C ALA A 38 -5.26 -9.58 1.36
N GLN A 39 -5.23 -8.44 0.67
CA GLN A 39 -6.36 -7.79 0.04
C GLN A 39 -6.18 -7.73 -1.48
N ALA A 40 -6.95 -8.55 -2.20
CA ALA A 40 -6.97 -8.56 -3.67
C ALA A 40 -7.92 -7.51 -4.24
N THR A 41 -9.06 -7.28 -3.59
CA THR A 41 -10.04 -6.22 -3.91
C THR A 41 -10.69 -5.73 -2.62
N VAL A 42 -11.50 -4.67 -2.67
CA VAL A 42 -12.24 -4.15 -1.50
C VAL A 42 -13.09 -5.23 -0.81
N GLY A 43 -13.64 -6.18 -1.57
CA GLY A 43 -14.49 -7.25 -1.04
C GLY A 43 -13.80 -8.59 -0.80
N LEU A 44 -12.53 -8.74 -1.19
CA LEU A 44 -11.79 -10.01 -1.12
C LEU A 44 -10.53 -9.86 -0.29
N VAL A 45 -10.60 -10.32 0.97
CA VAL A 45 -9.52 -10.27 1.96
C VAL A 45 -9.25 -11.64 2.55
N HIS A 46 -7.99 -12.07 2.55
CA HIS A 46 -7.50 -13.31 3.16
C HIS A 46 -7.11 -13.08 4.62
N LYS A 47 -7.45 -14.03 5.49
CA LYS A 47 -7.14 -14.02 6.92
C LYS A 47 -6.29 -15.23 7.25
N ASP A 48 -5.12 -15.01 7.81
CA ASP A 48 -4.28 -16.07 8.36
C ASP A 48 -4.88 -16.51 9.70
N LEU A 49 -5.23 -17.79 9.80
CA LEU A 49 -5.89 -18.39 10.97
C LEU A 49 -4.87 -18.79 12.05
#